data_AF-X1CEX3-F1
#
_entry.id   AF-X1CEX3-F1
#
_cell.length_a   1.000
_cell.length_b   1.000
_cell.length_c   1.000
_cell.angle_alpha   90.00
_cell.angle_beta   90.00
_cell.angle_gamma   90.00
#
_symmetry.space_group_name_H-M   'P 1'
#
loop_
_entity.id
_entity.type
_entity.pdbx_description
1 polymer ?
#
loop_
_entity_poly.entity_id
_entity_poly.type
_entity_poly.pdbx_seq_one_letter_code
_entity_poly.pdbx_strand_id
1 'polypeptide(L)'
;QWDLGLISQGDLPTFTFTIENKGELDLIIDKIGASEYIQYDIEIPLTILPGEKQEVTFTYDPSQHELGEVRESVRIYCNDPKRKAFSLRVDGYIKEKPAPAISISPVGTSFNLTTDSEGEIIERFILENSGEEGIKITSIKASADYLIPLKSEIELNSGEKENLQVILIRDKVSDKIEEGEIKEYLYLTVVIPIVINK
;
A
#
# COMPACT_ATOMS: atom_id res chain seq x y z
N GLN A 1 -2.99 8.41 -25.81
CA GLN A 1 -3.56 8.82 -24.52
C GLN A 1 -3.24 7.71 -23.55
N TRP A 2 -2.91 8.06 -22.31
CA TRP A 2 -2.73 7.14 -21.21
C TRP A 2 -3.75 7.49 -20.14
N ASP A 3 -4.33 6.47 -19.50
CA ASP A 3 -5.21 6.63 -18.35
C ASP A 3 -4.52 5.96 -17.16
N LEU A 4 -4.17 6.78 -16.16
CA LEU A 4 -3.62 6.32 -14.89
C LEU A 4 -4.67 5.57 -14.06
N GLY A 5 -5.96 5.77 -14.37
CA GLY A 5 -7.06 5.28 -13.57
C GLY A 5 -7.17 6.02 -12.24
N LEU A 6 -7.60 5.29 -11.20
CA LEU A 6 -7.66 5.79 -9.84
C LEU A 6 -6.36 5.45 -9.10
N ILE A 7 -5.60 6.47 -8.71
CA ILE A 7 -4.32 6.34 -8.01
C ILE A 7 -4.36 7.06 -6.67
N SER A 8 -3.58 6.61 -5.70
CA SER A 8 -3.41 7.25 -4.40
C SER A 8 -2.27 8.27 -4.43
N GLN A 9 -2.37 9.31 -3.60
CA GLN A 9 -1.24 10.22 -3.38
C GLN A 9 -0.03 9.44 -2.85
N GLY A 10 1.11 9.56 -3.52
CA GLY A 10 2.35 8.81 -3.20
C GLY A 10 2.54 7.51 -3.99
N ASP A 11 1.57 7.08 -4.80
CA ASP A 11 1.83 6.06 -5.84
C ASP A 11 2.83 6.61 -6.87
N LEU A 12 3.64 5.75 -7.47
CA LEU A 12 4.55 6.14 -8.57
C LEU A 12 4.28 5.28 -9.81
N PRO A 13 3.09 5.37 -10.42
CA PRO A 13 2.75 4.53 -11.56
C PRO A 13 3.66 4.87 -12.75
N THR A 14 4.14 3.82 -13.40
CA THR A 14 4.92 3.93 -14.62
C THR A 14 4.08 3.53 -15.83
N PHE A 15 4.38 4.13 -16.97
CA PHE A 15 3.76 3.78 -18.23
C PHE A 15 4.73 3.90 -19.39
N THR A 16 4.59 2.99 -20.36
CA THR A 16 5.52 2.88 -21.47
C THR A 16 4.86 3.26 -22.80
N PHE A 17 5.62 3.96 -23.64
CA PHE A 17 5.23 4.28 -25.00
C PHE A 17 6.31 3.80 -25.97
N THR A 18 5.89 3.02 -26.97
CA THR A 18 6.76 2.61 -28.07
C THR A 18 6.73 3.63 -29.19
N ILE A 19 7.89 4.18 -29.53
CA ILE A 19 8.13 5.02 -30.70
C ILE A 19 8.73 4.14 -31.79
N GLU A 20 8.10 4.13 -32.97
CA GLU A 20 8.54 3.33 -34.11
C GLU A 20 8.91 4.24 -35.27
N ASN A 21 10.11 4.08 -35.83
CA ASN A 21 10.48 4.76 -37.06
C ASN A 21 10.01 3.96 -38.28
N LYS A 22 8.92 4.41 -38.88
CA LYS A 22 8.36 3.82 -40.12
C LYS A 22 8.90 4.48 -41.40
N GLY A 23 9.82 5.44 -41.27
CA GLY A 23 10.45 6.12 -42.39
C GLY A 23 11.66 5.36 -42.94
N GLU A 24 12.26 5.92 -43.98
CA GLU A 24 13.47 5.39 -44.62
C GLU A 24 14.76 6.08 -44.10
N LEU A 25 14.61 7.13 -43.29
CA LEU A 25 15.70 7.90 -42.70
C LEU A 25 15.63 7.86 -41.18
N ASP A 26 16.76 8.15 -40.52
CA ASP A 26 16.86 8.21 -39.06
C ASP A 26 15.85 9.22 -38.46
N LEU A 27 15.08 8.74 -37.50
CA LEU A 27 14.20 9.56 -36.67
C LEU A 27 14.97 10.01 -35.45
N ILE A 28 15.12 11.33 -35.28
CA ILE A 28 15.82 11.94 -34.15
C ILE A 28 14.78 12.60 -33.25
N ILE A 29 14.70 12.15 -32.00
CA ILE A 29 13.95 12.82 -30.94
C ILE A 29 14.89 13.81 -30.26
N ASP A 30 14.61 15.10 -30.37
CA ASP A 30 15.49 16.19 -29.91
C ASP A 30 15.06 16.79 -28.57
N LYS A 31 13.78 16.62 -28.20
CA LYS A 31 13.25 17.13 -26.93
C LYS A 31 12.00 16.36 -26.50
N ILE A 32 11.87 16.15 -25.20
CA ILE A 32 10.62 15.75 -24.55
C ILE A 32 10.22 16.88 -23.59
N GLY A 33 9.02 17.43 -23.77
CA GLY A 33 8.40 18.37 -22.85
C GLY A 33 7.27 17.69 -22.09
N ALA A 34 7.50 17.35 -20.83
CA ALA A 34 6.51 16.74 -19.96
C ALA A 34 5.96 17.79 -18.97
N SER A 35 4.73 17.58 -18.51
CA SER A 35 4.17 18.31 -17.36
C SER A 35 4.98 18.08 -16.07
N GLU A 36 4.79 18.94 -15.07
CA GLU A 36 5.57 18.98 -13.80
C GLU A 36 5.64 17.63 -13.07
N TYR A 37 4.55 16.86 -13.10
CA TYR A 37 4.42 15.59 -12.39
C TYR A 37 4.86 14.36 -13.20
N ILE A 38 5.38 14.54 -14.42
CA ILE A 38 5.80 13.43 -15.28
C ILE A 38 7.31 13.45 -15.46
N GLN A 39 7.95 12.38 -15.01
CA GLN A 39 9.37 12.12 -15.22
C GLN A 39 9.56 11.11 -16.34
N TYR A 40 10.72 11.14 -16.99
CA TYR A 40 11.12 10.16 -17.99
C TYR A 40 12.60 9.86 -17.85
N ASP A 41 12.98 8.60 -18.09
CA ASP A 41 14.37 8.14 -18.01
C ASP A 41 14.87 7.77 -19.41
N ILE A 42 15.11 8.80 -20.24
CA ILE A 42 15.71 8.63 -21.55
C ILE A 42 16.67 9.78 -21.88
N GLU A 43 17.81 9.42 -22.44
CA GLU A 43 18.79 10.40 -22.92
C GLU A 43 18.34 10.99 -24.26
N ILE A 44 18.48 12.31 -24.39
CA ILE A 44 18.10 13.07 -25.57
C ILE A 44 19.32 13.91 -26.01
N PRO A 45 19.66 13.95 -27.31
CA PRO A 45 18.89 13.41 -28.44
C PRO A 45 18.95 11.89 -28.57
N LEU A 46 17.82 11.29 -28.98
CA LEU A 46 17.69 9.86 -29.25
C LEU A 46 17.52 9.63 -30.75
N THR A 47 18.30 8.72 -31.32
CA THR A 47 18.19 8.30 -32.73
C THR A 47 17.53 6.92 -32.84
N ILE A 48 16.48 6.80 -33.65
CA ILE A 48 15.78 5.56 -33.97
C ILE A 48 15.98 5.27 -35.46
N LEU A 49 16.67 4.18 -35.79
CA LEU A 49 16.97 3.80 -37.17
C LEU A 49 15.69 3.37 -37.93
N PRO A 50 15.70 3.38 -39.28
CA PRO A 50 14.57 2.91 -40.09
C PRO A 50 14.13 1.49 -39.70
N GLY A 51 12.82 1.32 -39.41
CA GLY A 51 12.22 0.06 -39.00
C GLY A 51 12.37 -0.29 -37.52
N GLU A 52 13.21 0.44 -36.78
CA GLU A 52 13.45 0.20 -35.35
C GLU A 52 12.38 0.81 -34.45
N LYS A 53 12.34 0.30 -33.22
CA LYS A 53 11.43 0.73 -32.16
C LYS A 53 12.23 1.06 -30.91
N GLN A 54 11.83 2.13 -30.24
CA GLN A 54 12.32 2.48 -28.91
C GLN A 54 11.15 2.59 -27.93
N GLU A 55 11.26 1.91 -26.80
CA GLU A 55 10.34 2.11 -25.68
C GLU A 55 10.84 3.26 -24.80
N VAL A 56 9.90 4.11 -24.39
CA VAL A 56 10.13 5.21 -23.45
C VAL A 56 9.23 5.02 -22.25
N THR A 57 9.83 4.90 -21.07
CA THR A 57 9.13 4.78 -19.80
C THR A 57 8.98 6.16 -19.17
N PHE A 58 7.75 6.46 -18.75
CA PHE A 58 7.40 7.64 -17.97
C PHE A 58 6.96 7.21 -16.58
N THR A 59 7.24 8.04 -15.59
CA THR A 59 6.80 7.87 -14.20
C THR A 59 5.97 9.08 -13.83
N TYR A 60 4.75 8.87 -13.34
CA TYR A 60 3.92 9.93 -12.80
C TYR A 60 4.12 10.04 -11.29
N ASP A 61 4.42 11.24 -10.80
CA ASP A 61 4.59 11.54 -9.38
C ASP A 61 3.46 12.46 -8.87
N PRO A 62 2.39 11.89 -8.26
CA PRO A 62 1.26 12.64 -7.72
C PRO A 62 1.57 13.28 -6.36
N SER A 63 2.76 13.13 -5.79
CA SER A 63 3.02 13.49 -4.38
C SER A 63 2.70 14.94 -4.05
N GLN A 64 2.94 15.86 -4.99
CA GLN A 64 2.66 17.29 -4.86
C GLN A 64 1.42 17.76 -5.66
N HIS A 65 0.72 16.84 -6.33
CA HIS A 65 -0.50 17.18 -7.07
C HIS A 65 -1.70 17.23 -6.10
N GLU A 66 -2.66 18.12 -6.38
CA GLU A 66 -3.92 18.19 -5.64
C GLU A 66 -4.77 16.92 -5.84
N LEU A 67 -5.61 16.57 -4.86
CA LEU A 67 -6.56 15.47 -5.04
C LEU A 67 -7.57 15.81 -6.15
N GLY A 68 -7.99 14.82 -6.93
CA GLY A 68 -8.98 15.00 -7.99
C GLY A 68 -8.50 14.62 -9.38
N GLU A 69 -9.09 15.24 -10.40
CA GLU A 69 -8.82 14.90 -11.80
C GLU A 69 -7.39 15.25 -12.22
N VAL A 70 -6.74 14.31 -12.92
CA VAL A 70 -5.45 14.51 -13.58
C VAL A 70 -5.68 14.80 -15.06
N ARG A 71 -5.04 15.86 -15.57
CA ARG A 71 -5.07 16.23 -17.00
C ARG A 71 -3.72 16.76 -17.44
N GLU A 72 -2.81 15.84 -17.70
CA GLU A 72 -1.43 16.15 -18.05
C GLU A 72 -1.09 15.80 -19.50
N SER A 73 0.07 16.28 -19.95
CA SER A 73 0.54 15.97 -21.29
C SER A 73 2.04 15.84 -21.39
N VAL A 74 2.46 14.99 -22.31
CA VAL A 74 3.85 14.87 -22.77
C VAL A 74 3.89 15.21 -24.24
N ARG A 75 4.87 16.03 -24.64
CA ARG A 75 5.11 16.42 -26.02
C ARG A 75 6.51 16.03 -26.45
N ILE A 76 6.59 15.16 -27.43
CA ILE A 76 7.83 14.60 -27.96
C ILE A 76 8.10 15.29 -29.30
N TYR A 77 9.24 15.94 -29.45
CA TYR A 77 9.66 16.65 -30.66
C TYR A 77 10.63 15.79 -31.48
N CYS A 78 10.54 15.87 -32.80
CA CYS A 78 11.41 15.11 -33.69
C CYS A 78 11.63 15.77 -35.06
N ASN A 79 12.52 15.17 -35.84
CA ASN A 79 12.87 15.61 -37.20
C ASN A 79 11.91 15.11 -38.31
N ASP A 80 10.80 14.44 -37.99
CA ASP A 80 9.84 13.99 -39.03
C ASP A 80 9.18 15.21 -39.71
N PRO A 81 9.35 15.38 -41.04
CA PRO A 81 8.83 16.54 -41.77
C PRO A 81 7.29 16.59 -41.81
N LYS A 82 6.60 15.44 -41.72
CA LYS A 82 5.14 15.36 -41.69
C LYS A 82 4.60 15.63 -40.29
N ARG A 83 5.33 15.20 -39.26
CA ARG A 83 4.93 15.38 -37.86
C ARG A 83 6.12 15.70 -36.97
N LYS A 84 6.39 17.00 -36.81
CA LYS A 84 7.49 17.51 -35.97
C LYS A 84 7.32 17.28 -34.47
N ALA A 85 6.12 16.91 -34.02
CA ALA A 85 5.86 16.61 -32.63
C ALA A 85 4.66 15.68 -32.44
N PHE A 86 4.72 14.87 -31.39
CA PHE A 86 3.65 13.98 -30.92
C PHE A 86 3.22 14.43 -29.53
N SER A 87 1.91 14.48 -29.29
CA SER A 87 1.35 14.80 -27.97
C SER A 87 0.67 13.56 -27.40
N LEU A 88 1.06 13.21 -26.19
CA LEU A 88 0.43 12.22 -25.35
C LEU A 88 -0.34 12.94 -24.25
N ARG A 89 -1.63 12.66 -24.15
CA ARG A 89 -2.45 13.06 -23.01
C ARG A 89 -2.40 11.98 -21.93
N VAL A 90 -2.27 12.38 -20.68
CA VAL A 90 -2.29 11.53 -19.49
C VAL A 90 -3.45 12.00 -18.62
N ASP A 91 -4.43 11.12 -18.41
CA ASP A 91 -5.61 11.40 -17.58
C ASP A 91 -5.64 10.45 -16.38
N GLY A 92 -6.46 10.76 -15.38
CA GLY A 92 -6.66 9.91 -14.21
C GLY A 92 -7.40 10.64 -13.09
N TYR A 93 -7.40 10.03 -11.90
CA TYR A 93 -7.94 10.64 -10.68
C TYR A 93 -7.08 10.28 -9.48
N ILE A 94 -6.67 11.28 -8.70
CA ILE A 94 -5.90 11.10 -7.47
C ILE A 94 -6.84 11.12 -6.27
N LYS A 95 -6.82 10.05 -5.47
CA LYS A 95 -7.49 9.97 -4.17
C LYS A 95 -6.48 10.15 -3.03
N GLU A 96 -7.02 10.53 -1.87
CA GLU A 96 -6.25 10.49 -0.63
C GLU A 96 -5.78 9.05 -0.36
N LYS A 97 -4.52 8.92 0.09
CA LYS A 97 -3.99 7.64 0.51
C LYS A 97 -4.67 7.23 1.82
N PRO A 98 -5.37 6.08 1.88
CA PRO A 98 -6.12 5.70 3.06
C PRO A 98 -5.19 5.47 4.26
N ALA A 99 -5.64 5.89 5.43
CA ALA A 99 -4.94 5.61 6.67
C ALA A 99 -4.90 4.09 6.95
N PRO A 100 -3.85 3.58 7.61
CA PRO A 100 -3.82 2.21 8.08
C PRO A 100 -5.01 1.93 8.99
N ALA A 101 -5.69 0.80 8.77
CA ALA A 101 -6.86 0.40 9.53
C ALA A 101 -6.71 -1.03 10.02
N ILE A 102 -6.63 -1.20 11.34
CA ILE A 102 -6.63 -2.50 12.00
C ILE A 102 -7.93 -2.68 12.77
N SER A 103 -8.54 -3.85 12.62
CA SER A 103 -9.70 -4.25 13.42
C SER A 103 -9.39 -5.52 14.21
N ILE A 104 -10.02 -5.62 15.39
CA ILE A 104 -9.96 -6.80 16.25
C ILE A 104 -11.39 -7.23 16.58
N SER A 105 -11.67 -8.52 16.44
CA SER A 105 -12.98 -9.10 16.75
C SER A 105 -12.87 -10.43 17.49
N PRO A 106 -13.81 -10.79 18.38
CA PRO A 106 -14.95 -9.98 18.82
C PRO A 106 -14.54 -8.80 19.72
N VAL A 107 -15.37 -7.75 19.77
CA VAL A 107 -15.23 -6.67 20.76
C VAL A 107 -15.89 -7.11 22.07
N GLY A 108 -15.17 -7.01 23.19
CA GLY A 108 -15.72 -7.33 24.51
C GLY A 108 -15.92 -8.82 24.76
N THR A 109 -15.01 -9.66 24.25
CA THR A 109 -15.00 -11.10 24.58
C THR A 109 -14.84 -11.31 26.07
N SER A 110 -15.73 -12.11 26.65
CA SER A 110 -15.61 -12.66 28.00
C SER A 110 -15.11 -14.11 27.90
N PHE A 111 -14.07 -14.45 28.66
CA PHE A 111 -13.72 -15.86 28.86
C PHE A 111 -14.85 -16.53 29.66
N ASN A 112 -15.61 -17.42 29.02
CA ASN A 112 -16.70 -18.11 29.71
C ASN A 112 -16.16 -19.33 30.48
N LEU A 113 -16.18 -19.24 31.81
CA LEU A 113 -15.61 -20.24 32.72
C LEU A 113 -16.54 -21.44 32.99
N THR A 114 -17.71 -21.53 32.34
CA THR A 114 -18.75 -22.54 32.62
C THR A 114 -18.42 -23.96 32.12
N THR A 115 -17.18 -24.24 31.72
CA THR A 115 -16.75 -25.59 31.36
C THR A 115 -15.91 -26.18 32.50
N ASP A 116 -16.37 -27.31 33.04
CA ASP A 116 -15.75 -28.06 34.14
C ASP A 116 -14.48 -28.83 33.73
N SER A 117 -13.89 -28.48 32.58
CA SER A 117 -12.58 -28.98 32.19
C SER A 117 -11.51 -28.27 33.03
N GLU A 118 -10.84 -29.02 33.89
CA GLU A 118 -9.57 -28.60 34.49
C GLU A 118 -8.59 -28.29 33.35
N GLY A 119 -8.17 -27.03 33.20
CA GLY A 119 -7.23 -26.64 32.16
C GLY A 119 -7.24 -25.18 31.73
N GLU A 120 -6.36 -24.90 30.77
CA GLU A 120 -6.21 -23.63 30.08
C GLU A 120 -7.41 -23.33 29.16
N ILE A 121 -7.98 -22.13 29.25
CA ILE A 121 -9.05 -21.68 28.36
C ILE A 121 -8.42 -20.87 27.23
N ILE A 122 -8.71 -21.21 25.99
CA ILE A 122 -8.17 -20.52 24.81
C ILE A 122 -9.26 -19.70 24.15
N GLU A 123 -9.08 -18.39 24.13
CA GLU A 123 -9.91 -17.48 23.33
C GLU A 123 -9.22 -17.08 22.03
N ARG A 124 -10.04 -16.82 21.01
CA ARG A 124 -9.57 -16.47 19.67
C ARG A 124 -10.05 -15.09 19.27
N PHE A 125 -9.10 -14.24 18.89
CA PHE A 125 -9.34 -12.93 18.32
C PHE A 125 -8.91 -12.96 16.85
N ILE A 126 -9.73 -12.41 15.98
CA ILE A 126 -9.38 -12.17 14.58
C ILE A 126 -8.87 -10.76 14.47
N LEU A 127 -7.62 -10.63 14.05
CA LEU A 127 -7.01 -9.37 13.65
C LEU A 127 -7.13 -9.26 12.14
N GLU A 128 -7.58 -8.12 11.63
CA GLU A 128 -7.74 -7.88 10.20
C GLU A 128 -7.17 -6.52 9.84
N ASN A 129 -6.32 -6.48 8.81
CA ASN A 129 -5.87 -5.25 8.20
C ASN A 129 -6.82 -4.87 7.06
N SER A 130 -7.63 -3.84 7.28
CA SER A 130 -8.54 -3.28 6.28
C SER A 130 -7.95 -2.07 5.52
N GLY A 131 -6.68 -1.73 5.79
CA GLY A 131 -5.92 -0.73 5.03
C GLY A 131 -5.27 -1.30 3.77
N GLU A 132 -4.78 -0.40 2.90
CA GLU A 132 -4.11 -0.76 1.64
C GLU A 132 -2.61 -1.11 1.82
N GLU A 133 -2.00 -0.69 2.93
CA GLU A 133 -0.60 -0.99 3.25
C GLU A 133 -0.47 -2.10 4.28
N GLY A 134 0.60 -2.88 4.19
CA GLY A 134 0.95 -3.88 5.20
C GLY A 134 1.29 -3.23 6.55
N ILE A 135 0.84 -3.85 7.63
CA ILE A 135 1.13 -3.41 9.00
C ILE A 135 1.88 -4.49 9.77
N LYS A 136 2.65 -4.08 10.78
CA LYS A 136 3.31 -5.00 11.70
C LYS A 136 2.88 -4.72 13.13
N ILE A 137 2.62 -5.78 13.87
CA ILE A 137 2.41 -5.78 15.30
C ILE A 137 3.69 -6.36 15.89
N THR A 138 4.45 -5.54 16.60
CA THR A 138 5.79 -5.92 17.11
C THR A 138 5.77 -6.35 18.57
N SER A 139 4.65 -6.12 19.25
CA SER A 139 4.45 -6.55 20.62
C SER A 139 3.00 -6.82 20.90
N ILE A 140 2.73 -7.98 21.51
CA ILE A 140 1.44 -8.36 22.06
C ILE A 140 1.67 -8.74 23.51
N LYS A 141 1.05 -8.01 24.44
CA LYS A 141 1.18 -8.21 25.88
C LYS A 141 -0.19 -8.21 26.53
N ALA A 142 -0.32 -8.84 27.68
CA ALA A 142 -1.49 -8.73 28.52
C ALA A 142 -1.20 -7.88 29.77
N SER A 143 -2.22 -7.27 30.35
CA SER A 143 -2.15 -6.59 31.65
C SER A 143 -1.93 -7.53 32.82
N ALA A 144 -2.22 -8.81 32.64
CA ALA A 144 -2.11 -9.84 33.67
C ALA A 144 -1.26 -11.03 33.20
N ASP A 145 -0.52 -11.63 34.13
CA ASP A 145 0.39 -12.77 33.90
C ASP A 145 -0.32 -14.11 33.68
N TYR A 146 -1.62 -14.15 33.94
CA TYR A 146 -2.52 -15.28 33.68
C TYR A 146 -3.18 -15.20 32.30
N LEU A 147 -2.96 -14.14 31.54
CA LEU A 147 -3.36 -14.02 30.14
C LEU A 147 -2.11 -14.12 29.26
N ILE A 148 -2.02 -15.17 28.46
CA ILE A 148 -0.84 -15.46 27.63
C ILE A 148 -1.23 -15.42 26.15
N PRO A 149 -0.88 -14.34 25.42
CA PRO A 149 -0.95 -14.33 23.98
C PRO A 149 0.02 -15.37 23.38
N LEU A 150 -0.46 -16.20 22.45
CA LEU A 150 0.37 -17.23 21.80
C LEU A 150 1.27 -16.70 20.68
N LYS A 151 1.08 -15.44 20.28
CA LYS A 151 1.93 -14.73 19.33
C LYS A 151 2.46 -13.48 20.00
N SER A 152 3.73 -13.17 19.78
CA SER A 152 4.37 -11.92 20.23
C SER A 152 4.40 -10.84 19.14
N GLU A 153 4.36 -11.26 17.88
CA GLU A 153 4.40 -10.40 16.70
C GLU A 153 3.54 -10.96 15.57
N ILE A 154 3.03 -10.09 14.71
CA ILE A 154 2.18 -10.42 13.56
C ILE A 154 2.48 -9.44 12.42
N GLU A 155 2.58 -9.94 11.19
CA GLU A 155 2.60 -9.13 9.98
C GLU A 155 1.31 -9.37 9.21
N LEU A 156 0.64 -8.30 8.79
CA LEU A 156 -0.64 -8.36 8.07
C LEU A 156 -0.54 -7.52 6.80
N ASN A 157 -0.57 -8.18 5.64
CA ASN A 157 -0.75 -7.52 4.36
C ASN A 157 -2.16 -6.92 4.23
N SER A 158 -2.38 -6.08 3.22
CA SER A 158 -3.69 -5.52 2.93
C SER A 158 -4.76 -6.61 2.75
N GLY A 159 -5.84 -6.51 3.51
CA GLY A 159 -6.95 -7.48 3.51
C GLY A 159 -6.65 -8.80 4.23
N GLU A 160 -5.46 -8.96 4.82
CA GLU A 160 -5.08 -10.17 5.54
C GLU A 160 -5.76 -10.25 6.90
N LYS A 161 -6.11 -11.48 7.29
CA LYS A 161 -6.69 -11.81 8.60
C LYS A 161 -5.79 -12.81 9.30
N GLU A 162 -5.58 -12.62 10.59
CA GLU A 162 -4.79 -13.51 11.42
C GLU A 162 -5.50 -13.83 12.73
N ASN A 163 -5.33 -15.08 13.19
CA ASN A 163 -5.89 -15.51 14.46
C ASN A 163 -4.87 -15.28 15.58
N LEU A 164 -5.23 -14.40 16.51
CA LEU A 164 -4.54 -14.23 17.78
C LEU A 164 -5.24 -15.10 18.85
N GLN A 165 -4.52 -16.11 19.33
CA GLN A 165 -5.00 -16.94 20.43
C GLN A 165 -4.45 -16.41 21.76
N VAL A 166 -5.31 -16.35 22.77
CA VAL A 166 -4.95 -15.93 24.13
C VAL A 166 -5.39 -16.99 25.10
N ILE A 167 -4.43 -17.47 25.91
CA ILE A 167 -4.66 -18.46 26.95
C ILE A 167 -4.97 -17.76 28.26
N LEU A 168 -6.00 -18.22 28.95
CA LEU A 168 -6.29 -17.90 30.34
C LEU A 168 -5.84 -19.07 31.23
N ILE A 169 -4.92 -18.79 32.16
CA ILE A 169 -4.52 -19.71 33.23
C ILE A 169 -5.54 -19.58 34.36
N ARG A 170 -6.55 -20.46 34.37
CA ARG A 170 -7.68 -20.44 35.31
C ARG A 170 -7.23 -20.44 36.77
N ASP A 171 -6.25 -21.26 37.13
CA ASP A 171 -5.76 -21.45 38.51
C ASP A 171 -5.26 -20.15 39.16
N LYS A 172 -4.77 -19.20 38.36
CA LYS A 172 -4.28 -17.90 38.85
C LYS A 172 -5.38 -16.84 39.04
N VAL A 173 -6.61 -17.14 38.59
CA VAL A 173 -7.74 -16.20 38.55
C VAL A 173 -8.90 -16.68 39.42
N SER A 174 -9.00 -17.99 39.70
CA SER A 174 -10.07 -18.59 40.52
C SER A 174 -10.34 -17.84 41.84
N ASP A 175 -9.30 -17.43 42.57
CA ASP A 175 -9.44 -16.71 43.85
C ASP A 175 -9.89 -15.25 43.69
N LYS A 176 -9.74 -14.66 42.50
CA LYS A 176 -10.03 -13.24 42.23
C LYS A 176 -11.44 -12.98 41.72
N ILE A 177 -12.11 -14.01 41.20
CA ILE A 177 -13.46 -13.89 40.59
C ILE A 177 -14.56 -13.80 41.65
N GLU A 178 -14.28 -14.13 42.92
CA GLU A 178 -15.24 -14.00 44.02
C GLU A 178 -15.62 -12.53 44.33
N GLU A 179 -14.84 -11.55 43.87
CA GLU A 179 -15.06 -10.11 44.14
C GLU A 179 -15.78 -9.33 43.01
N GLY A 180 -16.21 -9.98 41.92
CA GLY A 180 -16.97 -9.36 40.84
C GLY A 180 -16.35 -9.51 39.44
N GLU A 181 -16.70 -8.62 38.51
CA GLU A 181 -16.20 -8.65 37.12
C GLU A 181 -14.75 -8.12 37.05
N ILE A 182 -13.82 -8.96 36.58
CA ILE A 182 -12.43 -8.56 36.34
C ILE A 182 -12.29 -8.11 34.89
N LYS A 183 -11.82 -6.88 34.69
CA LYS A 183 -11.53 -6.33 33.37
C LYS A 183 -10.02 -6.26 33.13
N GLU A 184 -9.54 -7.04 32.18
CA GLU A 184 -8.14 -7.07 31.74
C GLU A 184 -7.99 -6.58 30.29
N TYR A 185 -6.75 -6.30 29.90
CA TYR A 185 -6.42 -5.66 28.63
C TYR A 185 -5.33 -6.42 27.88
N LEU A 186 -5.46 -6.45 26.56
CA LEU A 186 -4.37 -6.80 25.64
C LEU A 186 -3.79 -5.49 25.08
N TYR A 187 -2.48 -5.34 25.19
CA TYR A 187 -1.73 -4.25 24.61
C TYR A 187 -1.07 -4.72 23.32
N LEU A 188 -1.44 -4.11 22.19
CA LEU A 188 -0.85 -4.36 20.89
C LEU A 188 -0.05 -3.13 20.46
N THR A 189 1.23 -3.30 20.16
CA THR A 189 2.08 -2.25 19.60
C THR A 189 2.11 -2.38 18.08
N VAL A 190 1.30 -1.55 17.42
CA VAL A 190 1.23 -1.49 15.95
C VAL A 190 2.26 -0.49 15.44
N VAL A 191 3.05 -0.90 14.46
CA VAL A 191 3.96 -0.02 13.74
C VAL A 191 3.43 0.22 12.32
N ILE A 192 3.44 1.49 11.92
CA ILE A 192 2.97 1.94 10.61
C ILE A 192 4.21 2.22 9.75
N PRO A 193 4.28 1.73 8.51
CA PRO A 193 5.38 2.04 7.61
C PRO A 193 5.39 3.54 7.27
N ILE A 194 6.57 4.15 7.25
CA ILE A 194 6.79 5.50 6.75
C ILE A 194 7.75 5.40 5.57
N VAL A 195 7.30 5.86 4.40
CA VAL A 195 8.14 5.91 3.20
C VAL A 195 8.78 7.30 3.11
N ILE A 196 10.11 7.33 3.03
CA ILE A 196 10.88 8.57 2.80
C ILE A 196 11.40 8.51 1.36
N ASN A 197 10.88 9.37 0.50
CA ASN A 197 11.37 9.56 -0.87
C ASN A 197 12.43 10.67 -0.89
N LYS A 198 13.36 10.58 -1.85
CA LYS A 198 14.43 11.56 -2.07
C LYS A 198 14.01 12.64 -3.06
#